data_AF-A0A7G9Z518-F1
#
_entry.id   AF-A0A7G9Z518-F1
#
_cell.length_a   1.000
_cell.length_b   1.000
_cell.length_c   1.000
_cell.angle_alpha   90.00
_cell.angle_beta   90.00
_cell.angle_gamma   90.00
#
_symmetry.space_group_name_H-M   'P 1'
#
loop_
_entity.id
_entity.type
_entity.pdbx_description
1 polymer ?
#
loop_
_entity_poly.entity_id
_entity_poly.type
_entity_poly.pdbx_seq_one_letter_code
_entity_poly.pdbx_strand_id
1 'polypeptide(L)' 'MNESQKEILALLGLVGYKEEHVIFIPVSALDGVNITKKSDKETWFDGPTLFRSVRPHESAG' A
#
# COMPACT_ATOMS: atom_id res chain seq x y z
N MET A 1 -8.46 3.72 8.08
CA MET A 1 -8.35 4.73 7.02
C MET A 1 -8.12 6.09 7.66
N ASN A 2 -7.00 6.76 7.36
CA ASN A 2 -6.73 8.14 7.83
C ASN A 2 -7.28 9.18 6.83
N GLU A 3 -7.19 10.46 7.16
CA GLU A 3 -7.74 11.53 6.30
C GLU A 3 -7.02 11.62 4.94
N SER A 4 -5.70 11.51 4.89
CA SER A 4 -4.93 11.55 3.63
C SER A 4 -5.35 10.43 2.66
N GLN A 5 -5.66 9.24 3.17
CA GLN A 5 -6.16 8.13 2.35
C GLN A 5 -7.54 8.46 1.75
N LYS A 6 -8.43 9.10 2.51
CA LYS A 6 -9.78 9.50 2.02
C LYS A 6 -9.70 10.55 0.92
N GLU A 7 -8.85 11.56 1.09
CA GLU A 7 -8.67 12.63 0.09
C GLU A 7 -8.14 12.07 -1.24
N ILE A 8 -7.16 11.15 -1.18
CA ILE A 8 -6.63 10.50 -2.38
C ILE A 8 -7.72 9.65 -3.07
N LEU A 9 -8.50 8.87 -2.30
CA LEU A 9 -9.60 8.08 -2.87
C LEU A 9 -10.66 8.94 -3.55
N ALA A 10 -11.00 10.09 -2.97
CA ALA A 10 -11.91 11.04 -3.59
C ALA A 10 -11.38 11.52 -4.95
N LEU A 11 -10.10 11.91 -5.03
CA LEU A 11 -9.47 12.34 -6.29
C LEU A 11 -9.40 11.22 -7.33
N LEU A 12 -9.03 10.01 -6.92
CA LEU A 12 -8.97 8.83 -7.79
C LEU A 12 -10.37 8.45 -8.32
N GLY A 13 -11.40 8.59 -7.49
CA GLY A 13 -12.80 8.37 -7.87
C GLY A 13 -13.28 9.34 -8.95
N LEU A 14 -12.84 10.61 -8.94
CA LEU A 14 -13.20 11.60 -9.97
C LEU A 14 -12.73 11.20 -11.38
N VAL A 15 -11.64 10.43 -11.48
CA VAL A 15 -11.08 9.95 -12.75
C VAL A 15 -11.38 8.46 -13.02
N GLY A 16 -12.29 7.87 -12.24
CA GLY A 16 -12.86 6.54 -12.51
C GLY A 16 -12.10 5.34 -11.92
N TYR A 17 -11.13 5.54 -11.03
CA TYR A 17 -10.54 4.41 -10.29
C TYR A 17 -11.49 3.94 -9.19
N LYS A 18 -11.60 2.62 -9.04
CA LYS A 18 -12.33 2.01 -7.95
C LYS A 18 -11.45 1.87 -6.71
N GLU A 19 -12.01 2.18 -5.54
CA GLU A 19 -11.33 2.03 -4.25
C GLU A 19 -10.79 0.61 -4.03
N GLU A 20 -11.54 -0.42 -4.44
CA GLU A 20 -11.15 -1.84 -4.33
C GLU A 20 -9.86 -2.20 -5.10
N HIS A 21 -9.41 -1.35 -6.02
CA HIS A 21 -8.16 -1.54 -6.78
C HIS A 21 -6.98 -0.72 -6.22
N VAL A 22 -7.19 0.06 -5.17
CA VAL A 22 -6.17 0.92 -4.56
C VAL A 22 -5.68 0.28 -3.27
N ILE A 23 -4.37 0.12 -3.14
CA ILE A 23 -3.73 -0.37 -1.92
C ILE A 23 -2.89 0.76 -1.33
N PHE A 24 -3.10 1.05 -0.05
CA PHE A 24 -2.27 1.99 0.70
C PHE A 24 -1.26 1.23 1.57
N ILE A 25 0.02 1.57 1.41
CA ILE A 25 1.13 0.94 2.14
C ILE A 25 1.88 2.05 2.89
N PRO A 26 1.97 2.01 4.22
CA PRO A 26 2.81 2.95 4.97
C PRO A 26 4.28 2.61 4.72
N VAL A 27 5.05 3.57 4.19
CA VAL A 27 6.45 3.37 3.82
C VAL A 27 7.33 4.53 4.32
N SER A 28 8.58 4.21 4.64
CA SER A 28 9.68 5.18 4.80
C SER A 28 10.88 4.63 4.05
N ALA A 29 11.28 5.31 2.98
CA ALA A 29 12.45 4.91 2.19
C ALA A 29 13.75 5.09 2.99
N LEU A 30 13.80 6.11 3.86
CA LEU A 30 14.96 6.39 4.71
C LEU A 30 15.18 5.29 5.75
N ASP A 31 14.10 4.85 6.41
CA ASP A 31 14.15 3.82 7.46
C ASP A 31 13.98 2.39 6.93
N GLY A 32 13.73 2.22 5.62
CA GLY A 32 13.48 0.92 5.00
C GLY A 32 12.14 0.27 5.38
N VAL A 33 11.16 1.05 5.86
CA VAL A 33 9.86 0.55 6.33
C VAL A 33 9.01 0.06 5.15
N ASN A 34 8.59 -1.21 5.21
CA ASN A 34 7.69 -1.88 4.27
C ASN A 34 8.08 -1.79 2.78
N ILE A 35 9.36 -1.55 2.48
CA ILE A 35 9.86 -1.47 1.09
C ILE A 35 9.99 -2.88 0.49
N THR A 36 10.94 -3.67 0.98
CA THR A 36 11.17 -5.05 0.54
C THR A 36 10.80 -6.09 1.60
N LYS A 37 10.89 -5.72 2.88
CA LYS A 37 10.56 -6.56 4.05
C LYS A 37 9.48 -5.87 4.88
N LYS A 38 8.67 -6.66 5.59
CA LYS A 38 7.73 -6.11 6.58
C LYS A 38 8.51 -5.44 7.72
N SER A 39 8.00 -4.31 8.18
CA SER A 39 8.54 -3.58 9.33
C SER A 39 7.82 -4.00 10.60
N ASP A 40 8.56 -4.11 11.71
CA ASP A 40 8.00 -4.38 13.04
C ASP A 40 7.52 -3.09 13.74
N LYS A 41 7.81 -1.91 13.17
CA LYS A 41 7.47 -0.60 13.75
C LYS A 41 5.97 -0.29 13.59
N GLU A 42 5.37 -0.70 12.48
CA GLU A 42 3.97 -0.45 12.14
C GLU A 42 3.11 -1.65 12.50
N THR A 43 2.98 -1.91 13.80
CA THR A 43 2.23 -3.06 14.35
C THR A 43 0.74 -3.11 13.97
N TRP A 44 0.21 -2.02 13.42
CA TRP A 44 -1.17 -1.91 12.93
C TRP A 44 -1.32 -2.26 11.45
N PHE A 45 -0.22 -2.49 10.71
CA PHE A 45 -0.24 -2.76 9.27
C PHE A 45 0.09 -4.22 8.94
N ASP A 46 -0.92 -4.99 8.57
CA ASP A 46 -0.77 -6.41 8.19
C ASP A 46 -0.61 -6.65 6.68
N GLY A 47 -0.63 -5.58 5.88
CA GLY A 47 -0.62 -5.63 4.42
C GLY A 47 0.71 -6.06 3.78
N PRO A 48 0.79 -6.04 2.44
CA PRO A 48 1.99 -6.39 1.70
C PRO A 48 3.09 -5.31 1.81
N THR A 49 4.32 -5.67 1.46
CA THR A 49 5.39 -4.70 1.20
C THR A 49 5.20 -4.06 -0.17
N LEU A 50 5.78 -2.88 -0.39
CA LEU A 50 5.74 -2.19 -1.69
C LEU A 50 6.23 -3.11 -2.82
N PHE A 51 7.34 -3.82 -2.58
CA PHE A 51 7.90 -4.75 -3.55
C PHE A 51 6.93 -5.88 -3.93
N ARG A 52 6.21 -6.45 -2.96
CA ARG A 52 5.23 -7.51 -3.21
C ARG A 52 4.03 -6.99 -4.01
N SER A 53 3.66 -5.72 -3.84
CA SER A 53 2.52 -5.11 -4.52
C SER A 53 2.76 -4.76 -5.98
N VAL A 54 4.01 -4.48 -6.38
CA VAL A 54 4.35 -4.12 -7.77
C VAL A 54 4.86 -5.30 -8.60
N ARG A 55 5.16 -6.43 -7.95
CA ARG A 55 5.49 -7.66 -8.65
C ARG A 55 4.22 -8.25 -9.27
N PRO A 56 4.24 -8.65 -10.56
CA PRO A 56 3.18 -9.49 -11.12
C PRO A 56 3.01 -10.71 -10.21
N HIS A 57 1.76 -11.11 -9.95
CA HIS A 57 1.45 -12.29 -9.17
C HIS A 57 1.97 -13.53 -9.93
N GLU A 58 3.23 -13.91 -9.71
CA GLU A 58 3.66 -15.28 -9.96
C GLU A 58 2.85 -16.14 -8.99
N SER A 59 1.90 -16.89 -9.56
CA SER A 59 1.23 -17.99 -8.89
C SER A 59 2.30 -18.79 -8.16
N ALA A 60 2.27 -18.78 -6.83
CA ALA A 60 3.09 -19.67 -6.04
C ALA A 60 2.88 -21.08 -6.60
N GLY A 61 3.93 -21.67 -7.16
CA GLY A 61 3.98 -23.08 -7.51
C GLY A 61 3.91 -23.95 -6.26
#